data_AF-A0A3C1HTS3-F1
#
_entry.id   AF-A0A3C1HTS3-F1
#
_cell.length_a   1.000
_cell.length_b   1.000
_cell.length_c   1.000
_cell.angle_alpha   90.00
_cell.angle_beta   90.00
_cell.angle_gamma   90.00
#
_symmetry.space_group_name_H-M   'P 1'
#
loop_
_entity.id
_entity.type
_entity.pdbx_description
1 polymer ?
#
loop_
_entity_poly.entity_id
_entity_poly.type
_entity_poly.pdbx_seq_one_letter_code
_entity_poly.pdbx_strand_id
1 'polypeptide(L)' 'AQTANKFSSEISLEKDASTVNAKSIMGVITMAAGYNTTLTLKADGPDEREASDAIFNLFESKFEEE' A
#
# COMPACT_ATOMS: atom_id res chain seq x y z
N ALA A 1 6.18 0.83 1.56
CA ALA A 1 6.74 2.16 1.23
C ALA A 1 7.64 2.17 -0.01
N GLN A 2 8.69 1.33 -0.11
CA GLN A 2 9.59 1.37 -1.27
C GLN A 2 8.87 1.19 -2.62
N THR A 3 8.03 0.17 -2.76
CA THR A 3 7.27 -0.08 -4.01
C THR A 3 6.36 1.11 -4.38
N ALA A 4 5.62 1.66 -3.41
CA ALA A 4 4.74 2.81 -3.63
C ALA A 4 5.50 4.07 -4.07
N ASN A 5 6.73 4.29 -3.59
CA ASN A 5 7.55 5.45 -3.99
C ASN A 5 8.06 5.39 -5.43
N LYS A 6 7.93 4.26 -6.13
CA LYS A 6 8.33 4.14 -7.55
C LYS A 6 7.32 4.80 -8.50
N PHE A 7 6.12 5.07 -8.03
CA PHE A 7 5.01 5.58 -8.84
C PHE A 7 4.74 7.06 -8.55
N SER A 8 4.19 7.75 -9.54
CA SER A 8 3.81 9.17 -9.44
C SER A 8 2.47 9.34 -8.72
N SER A 9 1.54 8.41 -8.90
CA SER A 9 0.21 8.39 -8.28
C SER A 9 0.27 8.54 -6.77
N GLU A 10 -0.73 9.22 -6.20
CA GLU A 10 -0.96 9.18 -4.78
C GLU A 10 -1.49 7.79 -4.41
N ILE A 11 -0.85 7.15 -3.44
CA ILE A 11 -1.21 5.80 -3.01
C ILE A 11 -1.52 5.85 -1.53
N SER A 12 -2.74 5.46 -1.18
CA SER A 12 -3.21 5.39 0.20
C SER A 12 -3.72 4.00 0.54
N LEU A 13 -3.50 3.61 1.79
CA LEU A 13 -4.08 2.42 2.38
C LEU A 13 -5.11 2.87 3.41
N GLU A 14 -6.23 2.17 3.46
CA GLU A 14 -7.32 2.43 4.40
C GLU A 14 -7.63 1.16 5.19
N LYS A 15 -7.71 1.31 6.50
CA LYS A 15 -8.08 0.28 7.46
C LYS A 15 -9.11 0.88 8.41
N ASP A 16 -10.33 0.34 8.41
CA ASP A 16 -11.45 0.85 9.21
C ASP A 16 -11.69 2.35 8.94
N ALA A 17 -11.40 3.23 9.91
CA ALA A 17 -11.51 4.69 9.75
C ALA A 17 -10.15 5.38 9.54
N SER A 18 -9.06 4.62 9.47
CA SER A 18 -7.70 5.13 9.38
C SER A 18 -7.18 5.04 7.95
N THR A 19 -6.82 6.17 7.36
CA THR A 19 -6.15 6.23 6.05
C THR A 19 -4.72 6.71 6.23
N VAL A 20 -3.77 6.03 5.59
CA VAL A 20 -2.35 6.43 5.60
C VAL A 20 -1.78 6.46 4.20
N ASN A 21 -0.76 7.30 4.00
CA ASN A 21 -0.02 7.36 2.75
C ASN A 21 0.93 6.15 2.66
N ALA A 22 0.77 5.32 1.63
CA ALA A 22 1.56 4.12 1.40
C ALA A 22 3.03 4.40 1.04
N LYS A 23 3.35 5.63 0.60
CA LYS A 23 4.71 6.11 0.34
C LYS A 23 5.45 6.51 1.62
N SER A 24 4.74 6.84 2.70
CA SER A 24 5.35 7.19 3.99
C SER A 24 5.61 5.95 4.82
N ILE A 25 6.89 5.66 5.09
CA ILE A 25 7.28 4.52 5.94
C ILE A 25 6.68 4.61 7.34
N MET A 26 6.64 5.81 7.92
CA MET A 26 6.02 6.02 9.24
C MET A 26 4.53 5.69 9.20
N GLY A 27 3.80 6.15 8.18
CA GLY A 27 2.36 5.87 8.04
C GLY A 27 2.05 4.38 7.93
N VAL A 28 2.85 3.64 7.16
CA VAL A 28 2.69 2.19 7.02
C VAL A 28 2.97 1.45 8.34
N ILE A 29 4.01 1.84 9.08
CA ILE A 29 4.34 1.23 10.38
C ILE A 29 3.24 1.54 11.42
N THR A 30 2.75 2.78 11.47
CA THR A 30 1.75 3.22 12.46
C THR A 30 0.38 2.59 12.22
N MET A 31 0.05 2.20 10.98
CA MET A 31 -1.22 1.53 10.67
C MET A 31 -1.39 0.20 11.43
N ALA A 32 -0.30 -0.42 11.90
CA ALA A 32 -0.31 -1.65 12.69
C ALA A 32 -1.23 -2.72 12.08
N ALA A 33 -1.22 -2.84 10.75
CA ALA A 33 -1.99 -3.83 10.03
C ALA A 33 -1.38 -5.21 10.33
N GLY A 34 -1.92 -5.88 11.36
CA GLY A 34 -1.51 -7.22 11.73
C GLY A 34 -1.95 -8.26 10.70
N TYR A 35 -1.44 -9.49 10.88
CA TYR A 35 -1.85 -10.63 10.06
C TYR A 35 -3.38 -10.76 9.96
N ASN A 36 -3.87 -11.07 8.76
CA ASN A 36 -5.30 -11.23 8.46
C ASN A 36 -6.14 -9.94 8.53
N THR A 37 -5.50 -8.78 8.44
CA THR A 37 -6.20 -7.49 8.32
C THR A 37 -6.63 -7.25 6.87
N THR A 38 -7.90 -6.86 6.67
CA THR A 38 -8.35 -6.35 5.36
C THR A 38 -7.98 -4.89 5.21
N LEU A 39 -7.33 -4.55 4.11
CA LEU A 39 -6.94 -3.18 3.75
C LEU A 39 -7.60 -2.80 2.42
N THR A 40 -8.04 -1.56 2.32
CA THR A 40 -8.47 -0.98 1.05
C THR A 40 -7.32 -0.17 0.46
N LEU A 41 -6.90 -0.52 -0.76
CA LEU A 41 -5.90 0.23 -1.50
C LEU A 41 -6.59 1.24 -2.42
N LYS A 42 -6.15 2.50 -2.37
CA LYS A 42 -6.54 3.54 -3.31
C LYS A 42 -5.30 4.11 -3.99
N ALA A 43 -5.31 4.14 -5.30
CA ALA A 43 -4.31 4.82 -6.11
C ALA A 43 -5.02 5.83 -7.00
N ASP A 44 -4.49 7.05 -7.09
CA ASP A 44 -5.01 8.12 -7.95
C ASP A 44 -3.84 8.77 -8.67
N GLY A 45 -3.86 8.74 -10.00
CA GLY A 45 -2.91 9.45 -10.83
C GLY A 45 -2.55 8.71 -12.13
N PRO A 46 -1.50 9.18 -12.83
CA PRO A 46 -1.20 8.74 -14.19
C PRO A 46 -0.76 7.27 -14.30
N ASP A 47 -0.22 6.70 -13.23
CA ASP A 47 0.24 5.31 -13.12
C ASP A 47 -0.55 4.53 -12.06
N GLU A 48 -1.81 4.92 -11.80
CA GLU A 48 -2.64 4.34 -10.73
C GLU A 48 -2.82 2.83 -10.86
N ARG A 49 -3.02 2.33 -12.08
CA ARG A 49 -3.25 0.92 -12.35
C ARG A 49 -1.98 0.11 -12.09
N GLU A 50 -0.85 0.57 -12.61
CA GLU A 50 0.45 -0.08 -12.41
C GLU A 50 0.86 -0.07 -10.93
N ALA A 51 0.60 1.05 -10.25
CA ALA A 51 0.81 1.19 -8.81
C ALA A 51 -0.05 0.20 -8.01
N SER A 52 -1.34 0.11 -8.32
CA SER A 52 -2.26 -0.82 -7.66
C SER A 52 -1.84 -2.27 -7.87
N ASP A 53 -1.52 -2.66 -9.10
CA ASP A 53 -1.11 -4.03 -9.43
C ASP A 53 0.21 -4.41 -8.75
N ALA A 54 1.20 -3.50 -8.74
CA ALA A 54 2.49 -3.74 -8.09
C ALA A 54 2.36 -3.90 -6.56
N ILE A 55 1.50 -3.08 -5.93
CA ILE A 55 1.23 -3.21 -4.50
C ILE A 55 0.47 -4.49 -4.21
N PHE A 56 -0.56 -4.82 -5.00
CA PHE A 56 -1.31 -6.07 -4.84
C PHE A 56 -0.41 -7.30 -4.92
N ASN A 57 0.43 -7.37 -5.96
CA ASN A 57 1.38 -8.47 -6.14
C ASN A 57 2.36 -8.62 -4.97
N LEU A 58 2.77 -7.51 -4.34
CA LEU A 58 3.62 -7.53 -3.17
C LEU A 58 2.94 -8.18 -1.95
N PHE A 59 1.63 -7.99 -1.77
CA PHE A 59 0.88 -8.66 -0.71
C PHE A 59 0.65 -10.14 -1.02
N GLU A 60 0.33 -10.49 -2.27
CA GLU A 60 0.17 -11.88 -2.72
C GLU A 60 1.49 -12.68 -2.58
N SER A 61 2.63 -12.05 -2.87
CA SER A 61 3.95 -12.65 -2.70
C SER A 61 4.45 -12.65 -1.24
N LYS A 62 3.61 -12.23 -0.28
CA LYS A 62 3.97 -12.06 1.14
C LYS A 62 5.26 -11.25 1.33
N PHE A 63 5.39 -10.14 0.60
CA PHE A 63 6.55 -9.26 0.67
C PHE A 63 7.89 -9.94 0.32
N GLU A 64 7.84 -11.03 -0.47
CA GLU A 64 9.01 -11.86 -0.80
C GLU A 64 9.61 -12.58 0.43
N GLU A 65 8.80 -12.79 1.49
CA GLU A 65 9.17 -13.54 2.69
C GLU A 65 8.78 -15.04 2.54
N GLU A 66 9.68 -15.96 2.94
CA GLU A 66 9.41 -17.41 3.05
C GLU A 66 8.62 -17.78 4.32
#